data_AF-A0AAU9T8Z9-F1
#
_entry.id   AF-A0AAU9T8Z9-F1
#
_cell.length_a   1.000
_cell.length_b   1.000
_cell.length_c   1.000
_cell.angle_alpha   90.00
_cell.angle_beta   90.00
_cell.angle_gamma   90.00
#
_symmetry.space_group_name_H-M   'P 1'
#
loop_
_entity.id
_entity.type
_entity.pdbx_description
1 polymer ?
#
loop_
_entity_poly.entity_id
_entity_poly.type
_entity_poly.pdbx_seq_one_letter_code
_entity_poly.pdbx_strand_id
1 'polypeptide(L)'
;MQDSVRVFENEEVRPLLCMSQVIRGVHIEPPHIVKKRSIDQPLRISIFYDHSVYRLEEEKLDMINNTILPEAVRFWEEALKVRKTGGPIRLNR
;
A
#
# COMPACT_ATOMS: atom_id res chain seq x y z
N MET A 1 38.75 -12.90 -15.36
CA MET A 1 37.88 -12.02 -14.55
C MET A 1 36.51 -12.67 -14.50
N GLN A 2 36.03 -12.99 -13.29
CA GLN A 2 34.63 -12.88 -12.79
C GLN A 2 33.48 -13.20 -13.79
N ASP A 3 32.47 -14.04 -13.52
CA ASP A 3 31.87 -14.43 -12.25
C ASP A 3 30.95 -15.66 -12.39
N SER A 4 30.69 -16.28 -11.25
CA SER A 4 29.69 -17.32 -11.03
C SER A 4 28.26 -16.84 -11.31
N VAL A 5 27.42 -17.68 -11.91
CA VAL A 5 25.99 -17.70 -11.58
C VAL A 5 25.54 -19.16 -11.53
N ARG A 6 25.22 -19.63 -10.32
CA ARG A 6 24.55 -20.91 -10.11
C ARG A 6 23.12 -20.77 -10.63
N VAL A 7 22.74 -21.68 -11.51
CA VAL A 7 21.35 -21.93 -11.86
C VAL A 7 20.67 -22.45 -10.60
N PHE A 8 19.76 -21.67 -10.03
CA PHE A 8 18.85 -22.15 -8.99
C PHE A 8 17.69 -22.84 -9.71
N GLU A 9 17.56 -24.14 -9.49
CA GLU A 9 16.42 -24.93 -9.94
C GLU A 9 15.12 -24.33 -9.38
N ASN A 10 14.16 -24.14 -10.28
CA ASN A 10 12.80 -23.77 -9.96
C ASN A 10 12.08 -24.99 -9.38
N GLU A 11 11.96 -25.08 -8.05
CA GLU A 11 10.96 -25.95 -7.43
C GLU A 11 9.67 -25.15 -7.19
N GLU A 12 8.64 -25.50 -7.97
CA GLU A 12 7.26 -25.08 -7.78
C GLU A 12 6.74 -25.51 -6.40
N VAL A 13 6.75 -24.63 -5.41
CA VAL A 13 6.02 -24.87 -4.16
C VAL A 13 4.58 -24.36 -4.33
N ARG A 14 3.69 -25.28 -4.72
CA ARG A 14 2.24 -25.07 -4.73
C ARG A 14 1.75 -24.75 -3.31
N PRO A 15 1.02 -23.64 -3.07
CA PRO A 15 0.44 -23.41 -1.76
C PRO A 15 -0.75 -24.34 -1.58
N LEU A 16 -0.61 -25.32 -0.69
CA LEU A 16 -1.71 -26.16 -0.23
C LEU A 16 -2.76 -25.27 0.43
N LEU A 17 -4.00 -25.45 -0.03
CA LEU A 17 -5.21 -24.78 0.43
C LEU A 17 -5.38 -24.89 1.95
N CYS A 18 -5.77 -23.77 2.55
CA CYS A 18 -5.88 -23.54 3.98
C CYS A 18 -6.88 -24.49 4.66
N MET A 19 -6.40 -25.37 5.55
CA MET A 19 -7.22 -26.11 6.50
C MET A 19 -7.56 -25.18 7.68
N SER A 20 -8.83 -24.86 7.91
CA SER A 20 -9.26 -24.03 9.03
C SER A 20 -8.90 -24.69 10.37
N GLN A 21 -8.11 -24.01 11.21
CA GLN A 21 -7.69 -24.53 12.50
C GLN A 21 -8.75 -24.17 13.57
N VAL A 22 -9.31 -25.18 14.25
CA VAL A 22 -10.28 -24.98 15.34
C VAL A 22 -9.55 -25.15 16.67
N ILE A 23 -9.49 -24.10 17.48
CA ILE A 23 -8.95 -24.15 18.85
C ILE A 23 -10.10 -23.90 19.82
N ARG A 24 -10.29 -24.81 20.79
CA ARG A 24 -11.36 -24.73 21.81
C ARG A 24 -12.78 -24.56 21.21
N GLY A 25 -13.05 -25.20 20.07
CA GLY A 25 -14.36 -25.12 19.41
C GLY A 25 -14.64 -23.80 18.66
N VAL A 26 -13.66 -22.90 18.58
CA VAL A 26 -13.77 -21.65 17.83
C VAL A 26 -13.00 -21.76 16.52
N HIS A 27 -13.66 -21.42 15.41
CA HIS A 27 -13.04 -21.33 14.10
C HIS A 27 -12.12 -20.10 14.09
N ILE A 28 -10.83 -20.33 13.87
CA ILE A 28 -9.85 -19.26 13.74
C ILE A 28 -9.71 -18.96 12.25
N GLU A 29 -9.97 -17.69 11.88
CA GLU A 29 -9.63 -17.23 10.54
C GLU A 29 -8.15 -17.47 10.26
N PRO A 30 -7.78 -17.84 9.03
CA PRO A 30 -6.39 -18.04 8.65
C PRO A 30 -5.53 -16.82 9.04
N PRO A 31 -4.23 -17.00 9.33
CA PRO A 31 -3.35 -15.88 9.63
C PRO A 31 -3.48 -14.82 8.53
N HIS A 32 -3.96 -13.63 8.90
CA HIS A 32 -4.11 -12.55 7.94
C HIS A 32 -2.71 -12.14 7.44
N ILE A 33 -2.38 -12.52 6.21
CA ILE A 33 -1.11 -12.14 5.58
C ILE A 33 -1.21 -10.66 5.23
N VAL A 34 -0.79 -9.79 6.15
CA VAL A 34 -0.69 -8.35 5.88
C VAL A 34 0.37 -8.14 4.81
N LYS A 35 -0.06 -7.91 3.56
CA LYS A 35 0.83 -7.41 2.51
C LYS A 35 1.19 -5.96 2.85
N LYS A 36 2.30 -5.79 3.59
CA LYS A 36 2.83 -4.46 3.87
C LYS A 36 3.18 -3.77 2.56
N ARG A 37 2.83 -2.49 2.44
CA ARG A 37 3.37 -1.63 1.38
C ARG A 37 4.89 -1.62 1.45
N SER A 38 5.55 -1.54 0.29
CA SER A 38 6.98 -1.21 0.28
C SER A 38 7.16 0.18 0.88
N ILE A 39 8.08 0.30 1.85
CA ILE A 39 8.29 1.55 2.59
C ILE A 39 9.04 2.57 1.71
N ASP A 40 9.81 2.08 0.75
CA ASP A 40 10.62 2.90 -0.15
C ASP A 40 9.82 3.39 -1.38
N GLN A 41 8.57 2.95 -1.53
CA GLN A 41 7.68 3.44 -2.59
C GLN A 41 6.88 4.66 -2.11
N PRO A 42 6.58 5.63 -3.00
CA PRO A 42 5.72 6.77 -2.69
C PRO A 42 4.29 6.33 -2.30
N LEU A 43 3.54 7.24 -1.68
CA LEU A 43 2.12 7.00 -1.40
C LEU A 43 1.32 6.99 -2.72
N ARG A 44 0.33 6.09 -2.81
CA ARG A 44 -0.56 6.04 -3.97
C ARG A 44 -1.81 6.83 -3.60
N ILE A 45 -1.89 8.08 -4.06
CA ILE A 45 -3.01 8.98 -3.81
C ILE A 45 -3.84 9.07 -5.10
N SER A 46 -5.14 8.82 -4.99
CA SER A 46 -6.10 8.97 -6.10
C SER A 46 -7.06 10.09 -5.77
N ILE A 47 -7.23 11.02 -6.72
CA ILE A 47 -8.07 12.21 -6.55
C ILE A 47 -9.31 12.03 -7.43
N PHE A 48 -10.49 12.26 -6.84
CA PHE A 48 -11.76 12.19 -7.54
C PHE A 48 -12.54 13.47 -7.28
N TYR A 49 -13.05 14.06 -8.35
CA TYR A 49 -13.91 15.24 -8.27
C TYR A 49 -15.37 14.85 -8.39
N ASP A 50 -16.18 15.66 -7.73
CA ASP A 50 -17.59 15.73 -8.05
C ASP A 50 -17.82 16.59 -9.31
N HIS A 51 -18.96 16.38 -9.97
CA HIS A 51 -19.34 17.11 -11.19
C HIS A 51 -19.54 18.61 -10.96
N SER A 52 -19.68 19.07 -9.71
CA SER A 52 -19.76 20.49 -9.38
C SER A 52 -18.55 21.31 -9.84
N VAL A 53 -17.39 20.69 -10.03
CA VAL A 53 -16.17 21.34 -10.50
C VAL A 53 -16.35 22.00 -11.87
N TYR A 54 -17.19 21.45 -12.74
CA TYR A 54 -17.45 22.03 -14.08
C TYR A 54 -18.23 23.35 -14.04
N ARG A 55 -18.77 23.77 -12.89
CA ARG A 55 -19.49 25.04 -12.74
C ARG A 55 -18.55 26.20 -12.38
N LEU A 56 -17.27 25.92 -12.14
CA LEU A 56 -16.28 26.93 -11.80
C LEU A 56 -15.80 27.67 -13.05
N GLU A 57 -15.39 28.92 -12.86
CA GLU A 57 -14.68 29.69 -13.87
C GLU A 57 -13.34 29.03 -14.20
N GLU A 58 -12.90 29.18 -15.45
CA GLU A 58 -11.67 28.57 -15.97
C GLU A 58 -10.43 28.95 -15.13
N GLU A 59 -10.32 30.22 -14.72
CA GLU A 59 -9.23 30.70 -13.86
C GLU A 59 -9.13 29.93 -12.53
N LYS A 60 -10.28 29.55 -11.93
CA LYS A 60 -10.31 28.80 -10.68
C LYS A 60 -9.95 27.33 -10.91
N LEU A 61 -10.37 26.75 -12.02
CA LEU A 61 -9.98 25.39 -12.40
C LEU A 61 -8.48 25.29 -12.64
N ASP A 62 -7.90 26.27 -13.33
CA ASP A 62 -6.47 26.34 -13.57
C ASP A 62 -5.69 26.48 -12.26
N MET A 63 -6.16 27.33 -11.34
CA MET A 63 -5.53 27.46 -10.02
C MET A 63 -5.60 26.15 -9.22
N ILE A 64 -6.75 25.47 -9.25
CA ILE A 64 -6.90 24.18 -8.58
C ILE A 64 -5.90 23.17 -9.15
N ASN A 65 -5.89 23.01 -10.48
CA ASN A 65 -5.09 22.00 -11.15
C ASN A 65 -3.59 22.23 -11.04
N ASN A 66 -3.14 23.48 -11.16
CA ASN A 66 -1.72 23.81 -11.25
C ASN A 66 -1.08 24.17 -9.91
N THR A 67 -1.85 24.62 -8.92
CA THR A 67 -1.32 25.10 -7.64
C THR A 67 -1.83 24.29 -6.46
N ILE A 68 -3.16 24.25 -6.27
CA ILE A 68 -3.74 23.71 -5.03
C ILE A 68 -3.53 22.20 -4.93
N LEU A 69 -3.81 21.44 -6.00
CA LEU A 69 -3.69 19.98 -5.92
C LEU A 69 -2.26 19.49 -5.81
N PRO A 70 -1.29 20.00 -6.59
CA PRO A 70 0.10 19.58 -6.43
C PRO A 70 0.60 19.84 -5.01
N GLU A 71 0.24 20.99 -4.42
CA GLU A 71 0.60 21.30 -3.03
C GLU A 71 -0.10 20.39 -2.02
N ALA A 72 -1.40 20.13 -2.19
CA ALA A 72 -2.16 19.25 -1.32
C ALA A 72 -1.63 17.80 -1.38
N VAL A 73 -1.32 17.29 -2.57
CA VAL A 73 -0.72 15.96 -2.75
C VAL A 73 0.60 15.88 -2.00
N ARG A 74 1.51 16.85 -2.23
CA ARG A 74 2.80 16.90 -1.53
C ARG A 74 2.62 16.91 -0.01
N PHE A 75 1.71 17.74 0.50
CA PHE A 75 1.42 17.82 1.93
C PHE A 75 0.97 16.47 2.48
N TRP A 76 0.03 15.79 1.82
CA TRP A 76 -0.47 14.50 2.28
C TRP A 76 0.55 13.37 2.15
N GLU A 77 1.41 13.40 1.13
CA GLU A 77 2.51 12.45 0.99
C GLU A 77 3.48 12.52 2.18
N GLU A 78 3.78 13.74 2.64
CA GLU A 78 4.63 13.95 3.80
C GLU A 78 3.92 13.62 5.11
N ALA A 79 2.68 14.10 5.29
CA ALA A 79 1.90 13.93 6.51
C ALA A 79 1.55 12.47 6.80
N LEU A 80 1.31 11.66 5.75
CA LEU A 80 0.95 10.25 5.88
C LEU A 80 2.15 9.30 5.78
N LYS A 81 3.39 9.83 5.73
CA LYS A 81 4.60 9.02 5.67
C LYS A 81 4.78 8.19 6.94
N VAL A 82 4.76 6.87 6.79
CA VAL A 82 4.94 5.95 7.91
C VAL A 82 6.42 5.63 8.12
N ARG A 83 6.92 5.74 9.36
CA ARG A 83 8.28 5.34 9.71
C ARG A 83 8.51 3.85 9.47
N LYS A 84 9.75 3.47 9.11
CA LYS A 84 10.15 2.05 9.04
C LYS A 84 9.93 1.41 10.40
N THR A 85 9.20 0.29 10.44
CA THR A 85 9.07 -0.51 11.66
C THR A 85 10.38 -1.22 11.94
N GLY A 86 11.05 -0.87 13.04
CA GLY A 86 12.30 -1.53 13.48
C GLY A 86 12.11 -2.97 13.99
N GLY A 87 10.87 -3.45 14.09
CA GLY A 87 10.54 -4.80 14.53
C GLY A 87 9.05 -5.13 14.33
N PRO A 88 8.61 -6.35 14.70
CA PRO A 88 7.21 -6.77 14.58
C PRO A 88 6.29 -5.88 15.44
N ILE A 89 5.21 -5.34 14.84
CA ILE A 89 4.16 -4.65 15.59
C ILE A 89 3.34 -5.72 16.33
N ARG A 90 3.33 -5.67 17.66
CA ARG A 90 2.47 -6.53 18.47
C ARG A 90 1.14 -5.81 18.68
N LEU A 91 0.07 -6.40 18.18
CA LEU A 91 -1.29 -5.92 18.41
C LEU A 91 -1.88 -6.74 19.56
N ASN A 92 -2.45 -6.08 20.56
CA ASN A 92 -3.30 -6.77 21.52
C ASN A 92 -4.62 -7.09 20.84
N ARG A 93 -5.11 -8.30 21.10
CA ARG A 93 -6.39 -8.82 20.62
C ARG A 93 -7.34 -8.98 21.77
#